data_AF-K0NQA5-F1
#
_entry.id   AF-K0NQA5-F1
#
_cell.length_a   1.000
_cell.length_b   1.000
_cell.length_c   1.000
_cell.angle_alpha   90.00
_cell.angle_beta   90.00
_cell.angle_gamma   90.00
#
_symmetry.space_group_name_H-M   'P 1'
#
loop_
_entity.id
_entity.type
_entity.pdbx_description
1 polymer ?
#
loop_
_entity_poly.entity_id
_entity_poly.type
_entity_poly.pdbx_seq_one_letter_code
_entity_poly.pdbx_strand_id
1 'polypeptide(L)'
;MKAYSVNYKTKFFFMGVFAVLILLLFIGSTQAPPPPNYGRFQLSSWATPIDNGSLVGAFVIDTATGETKTVYSRFFKYSKDKESVIFTNNLKKTFTSMK
;
A
#
# COMPACT_ATOMS: atom_id res chain seq x y z
N MET A 1 -18.74 42.02 -48.44
CA MET A 1 -18.98 40.96 -47.44
C MET A 1 -19.72 41.57 -46.26
N LYS A 2 -20.97 41.18 -45.99
CA LYS A 2 -21.71 41.64 -44.80
C LYS A 2 -21.18 40.90 -43.58
N ALA A 3 -20.53 41.60 -42.67
CA ALA A 3 -20.19 41.07 -41.35
C ALA A 3 -21.50 40.88 -40.57
N TYR A 4 -21.84 39.64 -40.25
CA TYR A 4 -22.99 39.35 -39.40
C TYR A 4 -22.69 39.86 -37.99
N SER A 5 -23.40 40.90 -37.58
CA SER A 5 -23.37 41.44 -36.22
C SER A 5 -23.97 40.40 -35.27
N VAL A 6 -23.12 39.69 -34.53
CA VAL A 6 -23.56 38.72 -33.52
C VAL A 6 -24.23 39.49 -32.38
N ASN A 7 -25.48 39.11 -32.08
CA ASN A 7 -26.29 39.69 -31.01
C ASN A 7 -25.54 39.58 -29.66
N TYR A 8 -25.55 40.66 -28.87
CA TYR A 8 -24.85 40.76 -27.59
C TYR A 8 -25.24 39.61 -26.64
N LYS A 9 -26.51 39.19 -26.64
CA LYS A 9 -27.00 38.06 -25.82
C LYS A 9 -26.28 36.75 -26.14
N THR A 10 -26.04 36.50 -27.43
CA THR A 10 -25.36 35.29 -27.91
C THR A 10 -23.88 35.31 -27.53
N LYS A 11 -23.22 36.48 -27.59
CA LYS A 11 -21.83 36.63 -27.13
C LYS A 11 -21.68 36.32 -25.63
N PHE A 12 -22.57 36.88 -24.80
CA PHE A 12 -22.54 36.63 -23.35
C PHE A 12 -22.83 35.17 -22.99
N PHE A 13 -23.72 34.51 -23.73
CA PHE A 13 -23.98 33.08 -23.56
C PHE A 13 -22.72 32.25 -23.79
N PHE A 14 -22.04 32.43 -24.94
CA PHE A 14 -20.80 31.71 -25.23
C PHE A 14 -19.66 32.05 -24.27
N MET A 15 -19.58 33.30 -23.80
CA MET A 15 -18.60 33.71 -22.80
C MET A 15 -18.83 33.03 -21.45
N GLY A 16 -20.08 32.84 -21.04
CA GLY A 16 -20.44 32.05 -19.86
C GLY A 16 -20.09 30.57 -20.00
N VAL A 17 -20.39 29.97 -21.16
CA VAL A 17 -20.00 28.57 -21.45
C VAL A 17 -18.48 28.39 -21.39
N PHE A 18 -17.72 29.34 -21.95
CA PHE A 18 -16.26 29.31 -21.92
C PHE A 18 -15.70 29.42 -20.50
N ALA A 19 -16.27 30.30 -19.67
CA ALA A 19 -15.87 30.46 -18.27
C ALA A 19 -16.12 29.17 -17.46
N VAL A 20 -17.25 28.49 -17.68
CA VAL A 20 -17.56 27.21 -17.01
C VAL A 20 -16.61 26.11 -17.47
N LEU A 21 -16.32 26.01 -18.77
CA LEU A 21 -15.36 25.04 -19.31
C LEU A 21 -13.96 25.24 -18.71
N ILE A 22 -13.50 26.48 -18.60
CA ILE A 22 -12.22 26.82 -17.96
C ILE A 22 -12.23 26.35 -16.49
N LEU A 23 -13.29 26.65 -15.74
CA LEU A 23 -13.41 26.23 -14.35
C LEU A 23 -13.32 24.71 -14.19
N LEU A 24 -14.01 23.96 -15.05
CA LEU A 24 -14.00 22.49 -15.04
C LEU A 24 -12.62 21.89 -15.35
N LEU A 25 -11.86 22.52 -16.24
CA LEU A 25 -10.48 22.12 -16.54
C LEU A 25 -9.55 22.30 -15.33
N PHE A 26 -9.74 23.37 -14.55
CA PHE A 26 -8.95 23.62 -13.33
C PHE A 26 -9.33 22.71 -12.16
N ILE A 27 -10.61 22.34 -12.02
CA ILE A 27 -11.04 21.40 -10.98
C ILE A 27 -10.38 20.03 -11.22
N GLY A 28 -10.35 19.56 -12.48
CA GLY A 28 -9.70 18.30 -12.85
C GLY A 28 -8.18 18.31 -12.83
N SER A 29 -7.52 19.47 -12.82
CA SER A 29 -6.05 19.58 -12.74
C SER A 29 -5.51 19.47 -11.31
N THR A 30 -6.39 19.49 -10.30
CA THR A 30 -5.95 19.25 -8.93
C THR A 30 -5.64 17.77 -8.80
N GLN A 31 -4.35 17.47 -8.63
CA GLN A 31 -3.89 16.13 -8.37
C GLN A 31 -4.52 15.69 -7.04
N ALA A 32 -5.42 14.69 -7.10
CA ALA A 32 -5.96 14.10 -5.89
C ALA A 32 -4.78 13.73 -4.98
N PRO A 33 -4.85 14.03 -3.67
CA PRO A 33 -3.80 13.60 -2.76
C PRO A 33 -3.61 12.09 -2.95
N PRO A 34 -2.35 11.62 -3.05
CA PRO A 34 -2.10 10.20 -3.23
C PRO A 34 -2.87 9.43 -2.15
N PRO A 35 -3.46 8.27 -2.51
CA PRO A 35 -4.23 7.51 -1.55
C PRO A 35 -3.38 7.29 -0.29
N PRO A 36 -3.98 7.39 0.90
CA PRO A 36 -3.22 7.28 2.12
C PRO A 36 -2.45 5.95 2.14
N ASN A 37 -1.13 6.02 2.09
CA ASN A 37 -0.25 4.86 2.14
C ASN A 37 -0.12 4.39 3.60
N TYR A 38 -1.23 3.92 4.17
CA TYR A 38 -1.23 3.34 5.51
C TYR A 38 -0.80 1.89 5.43
N GLY A 39 0.22 1.55 6.24
CA GLY A 39 0.81 0.23 6.44
C GLY A 39 -0.22 -0.85 6.76
N ARG A 40 -0.78 -1.44 5.70
CA ARG A 40 -1.62 -2.62 5.77
C ARG A 40 -0.69 -3.81 5.88
N PHE A 41 -0.47 -4.24 7.11
CA PHE A 41 0.37 -5.39 7.41
C PHE A 41 -0.48 -6.65 7.49
N GLN A 42 -0.06 -7.69 6.77
CA GLN A 42 -0.62 -9.04 6.92
C GLN A 42 0.37 -9.90 7.70
N LEU A 43 -0.10 -10.50 8.79
CA LEU A 43 0.67 -11.49 9.55
C LEU A 43 0.25 -12.89 9.09
N SER A 44 1.21 -13.77 8.87
CA SER A 44 0.95 -15.18 8.61
C SER A 44 1.92 -16.05 9.40
N SER A 45 1.46 -17.22 9.80
CA SER A 45 2.25 -18.25 10.46
C SER A 45 2.32 -19.51 9.61
N TRP A 46 3.40 -20.25 9.76
CA TRP A 46 3.62 -21.51 9.08
C TRP A 46 4.25 -22.53 10.02
N ALA A 47 4.01 -23.79 9.73
CA ALA A 47 4.63 -24.91 10.43
C ALA A 47 4.89 -26.01 9.41
N THR A 48 6.09 -26.59 9.44
CA THR A 48 6.44 -27.75 8.63
C THR A 48 7.05 -28.84 9.51
N PRO A 49 6.65 -30.10 9.36
CA PRO A 49 7.36 -31.22 9.96
C PRO A 49 8.72 -31.39 9.29
N ILE A 50 9.68 -31.92 10.03
CA ILE A 50 11.03 -32.28 9.57
C ILE A 50 11.46 -33.57 10.29
N ASP A 51 12.53 -34.22 9.81
CA ASP A 51 13.03 -35.43 10.48
C ASP A 51 13.43 -35.14 11.92
N ASN A 52 12.74 -35.83 12.86
CA ASN A 52 12.87 -35.65 14.30
C ASN A 52 12.60 -34.22 14.81
N GLY A 53 11.65 -33.51 14.21
CA GLY A 53 11.30 -32.17 14.67
C GLY A 53 10.16 -31.49 13.95
N SER A 54 9.96 -30.22 14.29
CA SER A 54 9.07 -29.30 13.60
C SER A 54 9.73 -27.94 13.49
N LEU A 55 9.58 -27.28 12.34
CA LEU A 55 10.00 -25.91 12.13
C LEU A 55 8.75 -25.03 12.08
N VAL A 56 8.71 -23.98 12.89
CA VAL A 56 7.60 -23.02 12.92
C VAL A 56 8.12 -21.62 12.68
N GLY A 57 7.30 -20.78 12.07
CA GLY A 57 7.65 -19.38 11.88
C GLY A 57 6.44 -18.49 11.66
N ALA A 58 6.72 -17.19 11.66
CA ALA A 58 5.78 -16.16 11.29
C ALA A 58 6.49 -15.05 10.50
N PHE A 59 5.77 -14.46 9.56
CA PHE A 59 6.23 -13.34 8.75
C PHE A 59 5.14 -12.28 8.63
N VAL A 60 5.58 -11.05 8.39
CA VAL A 60 4.72 -9.90 8.13
C VAL A 60 4.93 -9.47 6.68
N ILE A 61 3.84 -9.17 5.98
CA ILE A 61 3.84 -8.59 4.64
C ILE A 61 3.33 -7.16 4.74
N ASP A 62 4.07 -6.20 4.20
CA ASP A 62 3.51 -4.89 3.87
C ASP A 62 2.78 -4.98 2.54
N THR A 63 1.44 -4.97 2.58
CA THR A 63 0.61 -5.13 1.37
C THR A 63 0.63 -3.89 0.46
N ALA A 64 1.18 -2.76 0.90
CA ALA A 64 1.37 -1.60 0.05
C ALA A 64 2.65 -1.71 -0.81
N THR A 65 3.73 -2.27 -0.26
CA THR A 65 5.02 -2.39 -0.95
C THR A 65 5.28 -3.80 -1.50
N GLY A 66 4.57 -4.81 -1.00
CA GLY A 66 4.83 -6.22 -1.26
C GLY A 66 6.02 -6.78 -0.47
N GLU A 67 6.67 -5.97 0.37
CA GLU A 67 7.82 -6.42 1.16
C GLU A 67 7.38 -7.44 2.21
N THR A 68 8.14 -8.53 2.34
CA THR A 68 7.87 -9.59 3.32
C THR A 68 9.06 -9.76 4.25
N LYS A 69 8.81 -9.79 5.57
CA LYS A 69 9.85 -9.93 6.59
C LYS A 69 9.54 -11.02 7.59
N THR A 70 10.52 -11.86 7.90
CA THR A 70 10.38 -12.92 8.91
C THR A 70 10.50 -12.32 10.31
N VAL A 71 9.46 -12.44 11.11
CA VAL A 71 9.43 -11.88 12.48
C VAL A 71 9.82 -12.90 13.54
N TYR A 72 9.59 -14.17 13.24
CA TYR A 72 9.82 -15.26 14.16
C TYR A 72 10.13 -16.55 13.41
N SER A 73 11.15 -17.27 13.87
CA SER A 73 11.45 -18.63 13.42
C SER A 73 12.03 -19.44 14.58
N ARG A 74 11.46 -20.63 14.80
CA ARG A 74 11.89 -21.56 15.85
C ARG A 74 11.92 -22.98 15.29
N PHE A 75 12.97 -23.70 15.67
CA PHE A 75 13.12 -25.12 15.41
C PHE A 75 12.93 -25.91 16.69
N PHE A 76 12.03 -26.88 16.62
CA PHE A 76 11.83 -27.88 17.66
C PHE A 76 12.51 -29.17 17.23
N LYS A 77 13.48 -29.63 18.01
CA LYS A 77 14.07 -30.96 17.84
C LYS A 77 13.51 -31.89 18.90
N TYR A 78 12.98 -33.04 18.49
CA TYR A 78 12.66 -34.11 19.43
C TYR A 78 13.95 -34.83 19.81
N SER A 79 14.67 -34.31 20.81
CA SER A 79 15.84 -34.95 21.41
C SER A 79 15.87 -34.65 22.89
N LYS A 80 16.06 -35.66 23.75
CA LYS A 80 16.00 -35.54 25.22
C LYS A 80 16.91 -34.44 25.81
N ASP A 81 17.95 -34.04 25.09
CA ASP A 81 19.01 -33.15 25.59
C ASP A 81 19.24 -31.87 24.75
N LYS A 82 18.33 -31.48 23.83
CA LYS A 82 18.53 -30.28 22.99
C LYS A 82 17.34 -29.34 23.04
N GLU A 83 17.55 -28.17 23.65
CA GLU A 83 16.61 -27.05 23.68
C GLU A 83 16.23 -26.61 22.26
N SER A 84 14.98 -26.16 22.10
CA SER A 84 14.51 -25.56 20.85
C SER A 84 15.34 -24.33 20.50
N VAL A 85 15.96 -24.32 19.32
CA VAL A 85 16.78 -23.19 18.87
C VAL A 85 15.87 -22.15 18.22
N ILE A 86 15.88 -20.93 18.75
CA ILE A 86 15.23 -19.77 18.14
C ILE A 86 16.24 -19.12 17.19
N PHE A 87 15.89 -19.01 15.92
CA PHE A 87 16.79 -18.46 14.90
C PHE A 87 16.57 -16.97 14.66
N THR A 88 15.36 -16.46 14.87
CA THR A 88 15.04 -15.03 14.63
C THR A 88 13.87 -14.59 15.49
N ASN A 89 14.01 -13.45 16.17
CA ASN A 89 12.93 -12.77 16.89
C ASN A 89 13.05 -11.25 16.69
N ASN A 90 12.21 -10.72 15.81
CA ASN A 90 12.10 -9.29 15.53
C ASN A 90 10.74 -8.72 15.97
N LEU A 91 9.97 -9.44 16.82
CA LEU A 91 8.62 -9.05 17.23
C LEU A 91 8.54 -7.70 17.96
N LYS A 92 9.66 -7.23 18.51
CA LYS A 92 9.74 -5.93 19.21
C LYS A 92 10.17 -4.77 18.31
N LYS A 93 10.46 -5.02 17.03
CA LYS A 93 10.93 -4.00 16.09
C LYS A 93 9.78 -3.56 15.18
N THR A 94 9.84 -2.31 14.72
CA THR A 94 8.97 -1.84 13.63
C THR A 94 9.33 -2.53 12.33
N PHE A 95 8.36 -2.67 11.41
CA PHE A 95 8.55 -3.37 10.13
C PHE A 95 9.77 -2.87 9.34
N THR A 96 9.98 -1.55 9.31
CA THR A 96 11.14 -0.93 8.64
C THR A 96 12.48 -1.26 9.30
N SER A 97 12.49 -1.63 10.59
CA SER A 97 13.70 -1.97 11.36
C SER A 97 14.00 -3.49 11.41
N MET A 98 13.08 -4.32 10.92
CA MET A 98 13.30 -5.77 10.82
C MET A 98 14.28 -6.08 9.68
N LYS A 99 15.20 -7.01 9.94
CA LYS A 99 16.15 -7.56 8.97
C LYS A 99 15.62 -8.84 8.37
#